data_AF-A0A2E4HUL3-F1
#
_entry.id   AF-A0A2E4HUL3-F1
#
_cell.length_a   1.000
_cell.length_b   1.000
_cell.length_c   1.000
_cell.angle_alpha   90.00
_cell.angle_beta   90.00
_cell.angle_gamma   90.00
#
_symmetry.space_group_name_H-M   'P 1'
#
loop_
_entity.id
_entity.type
_entity.pdbx_description
1 polymer ?
#
loop_
_entity_poly.entity_id
_entity_poly.type
_entity_poly.pdbx_seq_one_letter_code
_entity_poly.pdbx_strand_id
1 'polypeptide(L)'
;MYKARNVLTFLCMLFVAQGLHAQRQELEAFPALMNLIRGEKFDVILPQVMEDNGIDMWIHVIRGEDPLNFEFGDNSGIYIFTDRGEARIERAVLGGQADRELYDVFGPESDLGQFVADRDPISIALNYGEEEGSGFDTISTEDRTQILAALGDEYRDRVVSADRLIADILADRVMSEVALYC
;
A
#
# COMPACT_ATOMS: atom_id res chain seq x y z
N MET A 1 29.33 51.71 -11.11
CA MET A 1 28.15 51.31 -10.30
C MET A 1 27.21 50.35 -11.03
N TYR A 2 26.87 50.55 -12.31
CA TYR A 2 25.95 49.67 -13.07
C TYR A 2 26.44 48.20 -13.22
N LYS A 3 27.74 47.97 -13.48
CA LYS A 3 28.31 46.61 -13.63
C LYS A 3 28.26 45.79 -12.33
N ALA A 4 28.60 46.40 -11.19
CA ALA A 4 28.57 45.72 -9.89
C ALA A 4 27.15 45.33 -9.47
N ARG A 5 26.15 46.18 -9.78
CA ARG A 5 24.74 45.88 -9.56
C ARG A 5 24.28 44.68 -10.40
N ASN A 6 24.63 44.64 -11.69
CA ASN A 6 24.25 43.54 -12.58
C ASN A 6 24.91 42.21 -12.20
N VAL A 7 26.18 42.24 -11.78
CA VAL A 7 26.89 41.04 -11.28
C VAL A 7 26.24 40.53 -9.99
N LEU A 8 25.88 41.42 -9.07
CA LEU A 8 25.18 41.05 -7.84
C LEU A 8 23.81 40.44 -8.13
N THR A 9 23.03 41.02 -9.04
CA THR A 9 21.72 40.47 -9.44
C THR A 9 21.86 39.10 -10.09
N PHE A 10 22.86 38.90 -10.96
CA PHE A 10 23.12 37.61 -11.59
C PHE A 10 23.53 36.54 -10.55
N LEU A 11 24.39 36.91 -9.58
CA LEU A 11 24.77 36.03 -8.48
C LEU A 11 23.55 35.65 -7.62
N CYS A 12 22.68 36.61 -7.29
CA CYS A 12 21.43 36.34 -6.58
C CYS A 12 20.50 35.39 -7.36
N MET A 13 20.35 35.57 -8.68
CA MET A 13 19.55 34.66 -9.51
C MET A 13 20.12 33.24 -9.54
N LEU A 14 21.45 33.09 -9.57
CA LEU A 14 22.11 31.79 -9.47
C LEU A 14 21.81 31.09 -8.14
N PHE A 15 21.92 31.80 -7.00
CA PHE A 15 21.58 31.24 -5.69
C PHE A 15 20.10 30.85 -5.59
N VAL A 16 19.18 31.66 -6.16
CA VAL A 16 17.75 31.33 -6.21
C VAL A 16 17.50 30.08 -7.07
N ALA A 17 18.15 29.98 -8.23
CA ALA A 17 18.02 28.81 -9.11
C ALA A 17 18.52 27.52 -8.44
N GLN A 18 19.62 27.59 -7.68
CA GLN A 18 20.12 26.43 -6.93
C GLN A 18 19.23 26.06 -5.74
N GLY A 19 18.69 27.05 -5.03
CA GLY A 19 17.71 26.80 -3.96
C GLY A 19 16.44 26.11 -4.47
N LEU A 20 15.90 26.57 -5.60
CA LEU A 20 14.74 25.95 -6.25
C LEU A 20 15.04 24.51 -6.73
N HIS A 21 16.24 24.27 -7.27
CA HIS A 21 16.64 22.93 -7.70
C HIS A 21 16.77 21.96 -6.51
N ALA A 22 17.41 22.39 -5.42
CA ALA A 22 17.55 21.57 -4.21
C ALA A 22 16.19 21.22 -3.59
N GLN A 23 15.29 22.20 -3.48
CA GLN A 23 13.94 21.99 -2.97
C GLN A 23 13.13 21.01 -3.83
N ARG A 24 13.26 21.10 -5.16
CA ARG A 24 12.60 20.16 -6.07
C ARG A 24 13.15 18.74 -5.92
N GLN A 25 14.47 18.60 -5.80
CA GLN A 25 15.10 17.29 -5.60
C GLN A 25 14.65 16.63 -4.30
N GLU A 26 14.53 17.39 -3.21
CA GLU A 26 14.02 16.90 -1.92
C GLU A 26 12.55 16.46 -2.01
N LEU A 27 11.71 17.24 -2.69
CA LEU A 27 10.30 16.92 -2.92
C LEU A 27 10.10 15.63 -3.75
N GLU A 28 10.99 15.35 -4.71
CA GLU A 28 10.95 14.13 -5.52
C GLU A 28 11.60 12.92 -4.80
N ALA A 29 12.62 13.15 -3.96
CA ALA A 29 13.35 12.09 -3.28
C ALA A 29 12.52 11.36 -2.21
N PHE A 30 11.68 12.09 -1.47
CA PHE A 30 10.90 11.47 -0.39
C PHE A 30 9.81 10.50 -0.90
N PRO A 31 8.96 10.86 -1.88
CA PRO A 31 8.04 9.91 -2.51
C PRO A 31 8.74 8.73 -3.17
N ALA A 32 9.88 8.96 -3.84
CA ALA A 32 10.66 7.88 -4.45
C ALA A 32 11.21 6.90 -3.40
N LEU A 33 11.71 7.41 -2.26
CA LEU A 33 12.14 6.56 -1.14
C LEU A 33 10.97 5.76 -0.55
N MET A 34 9.81 6.40 -0.40
CA MET A 34 8.60 5.72 0.08
C MET A 34 8.19 4.58 -0.85
N ASN A 35 8.19 4.81 -2.16
CA ASN A 35 7.89 3.76 -3.12
C ASN A 35 8.95 2.65 -3.12
N LEU A 36 10.23 2.99 -2.96
CA LEU A 36 11.29 1.99 -2.82
C LEU A 36 11.04 1.08 -1.61
N ILE A 37 10.76 1.67 -0.44
CA ILE A 37 10.47 0.92 0.79
C ILE A 37 9.26 0.00 0.57
N ARG A 38 8.14 0.54 0.07
CA ARG A 38 6.93 -0.25 -0.21
C ARG A 38 7.19 -1.39 -1.19
N GLY A 39 7.89 -1.10 -2.29
CA GLY A 39 8.27 -2.09 -3.29
C GLY A 39 9.09 -3.22 -2.69
N GLU A 40 10.13 -2.90 -1.92
CA GLU A 40 10.93 -3.92 -1.22
C GLU A 40 10.09 -4.73 -0.23
N LYS A 41 9.20 -4.10 0.55
CA LYS A 41 8.31 -4.83 1.47
C LYS A 41 7.40 -5.79 0.70
N PHE A 42 6.82 -5.35 -0.42
CA PHE A 42 5.96 -6.19 -1.23
C PHE A 42 6.70 -7.32 -1.95
N ASP A 43 7.97 -7.15 -2.27
CA ASP A 43 8.79 -8.14 -2.97
C ASP A 43 9.42 -9.16 -2.01
N VAL A 44 9.70 -8.76 -0.76
CA VAL A 44 10.47 -9.58 0.19
C VAL A 44 9.65 -10.05 1.38
N ILE A 45 8.88 -9.16 2.02
CA ILE A 45 8.19 -9.46 3.28
C ILE A 45 6.79 -10.02 2.99
N LEU A 46 6.02 -9.35 2.13
CA LEU A 46 4.64 -9.72 1.85
C LEU A 46 4.48 -11.18 1.41
N PRO A 47 5.31 -11.74 0.49
CA PRO A 47 5.17 -13.15 0.11
C PRO A 47 5.38 -14.09 1.31
N GLN A 48 6.40 -13.84 2.12
CA GLN A 48 6.72 -14.64 3.30
C GLN A 48 5.59 -14.61 4.33
N VAL A 49 5.07 -13.41 4.63
CA VAL A 49 4.01 -13.22 5.61
C VAL A 49 2.69 -13.86 5.16
N MET A 50 2.36 -13.78 3.87
CA MET A 50 1.20 -14.48 3.29
C MET A 50 1.36 -16.00 3.37
N GLU A 51 2.54 -16.53 3.02
CA GLU A 51 2.84 -17.96 3.11
C GLU A 51 2.78 -18.49 4.56
N ASP A 52 3.42 -17.80 5.50
CA ASP A 52 3.48 -18.19 6.92
C ASP A 52 2.10 -18.21 7.59
N ASN A 53 1.18 -17.35 7.12
CA ASN A 53 -0.19 -17.29 7.60
C ASN A 53 -1.16 -18.19 6.79
N GLY A 54 -0.71 -18.84 5.71
CA GLY A 54 -1.55 -19.66 4.84
C GLY A 54 -2.67 -18.86 4.16
N ILE A 55 -2.35 -17.64 3.71
CA ILE A 55 -3.29 -16.71 3.07
C ILE A 55 -2.99 -16.63 1.57
N ASP A 56 -3.94 -17.06 0.73
CA ASP A 56 -3.79 -16.95 -0.72
C ASP A 56 -4.15 -15.55 -1.22
N MET A 57 -5.08 -14.88 -0.53
CA MET A 57 -5.52 -13.54 -0.89
C MET A 57 -5.72 -12.67 0.34
N TRP A 58 -5.20 -11.46 0.33
CA TRP A 58 -5.48 -10.44 1.33
C TRP A 58 -6.23 -9.28 0.71
N ILE A 59 -7.43 -9.02 1.22
CA ILE A 59 -8.26 -7.85 0.90
C ILE A 59 -8.18 -6.86 2.09
N HIS A 60 -7.70 -5.65 1.83
CA HIS A 60 -7.59 -4.58 2.84
C HIS A 60 -8.34 -3.33 2.38
N VAL A 61 -9.37 -2.94 3.13
CA VAL A 61 -10.19 -1.76 2.81
C VAL A 61 -9.68 -0.55 3.58
N ILE A 62 -9.27 0.51 2.87
CA ILE A 62 -8.85 1.80 3.44
C ILE A 62 -9.91 2.85 3.09
N ARG A 63 -10.41 3.56 4.10
CA ARG A 63 -11.37 4.68 3.94
C ARG A 63 -10.90 6.00 4.56
N GLY A 64 -9.72 6.03 5.18
CA GLY A 64 -9.20 7.16 5.93
C GLY A 64 -7.86 6.85 6.60
N GLU A 65 -7.71 7.17 7.87
CA GLU A 65 -6.53 6.75 8.63
C GLU A 65 -6.56 5.24 8.85
N ASP A 66 -5.47 4.58 8.46
CA ASP A 66 -5.25 3.15 8.61
C ASP A 66 -3.77 2.92 9.01
N PRO A 67 -3.47 1.97 9.91
CA PRO A 67 -2.10 1.64 10.29
C PRO A 67 -1.22 1.23 9.11
N LEU A 68 -1.79 0.77 7.99
CA LEU A 68 -1.06 0.37 6.78
C LEU A 68 -0.97 1.46 5.71
N ASN A 69 -1.34 2.71 6.02
CA ASN A 69 -1.18 3.81 5.06
C ASN A 69 0.28 4.02 4.60
N PHE A 70 1.25 3.74 5.47
CA PHE A 70 2.67 3.80 5.11
C PHE A 70 3.04 2.66 4.15
N GLU A 71 2.53 1.46 4.40
CA GLU A 71 2.82 0.23 3.66
C GLU A 71 2.14 0.18 2.30
N PHE A 72 0.86 0.58 2.21
CA PHE A 72 0.03 0.39 1.01
C PHE A 72 -0.18 1.67 0.21
N GLY A 73 -0.15 2.81 0.88
CA GLY A 73 -0.60 4.10 0.34
C GLY A 73 -1.72 4.68 1.19
N ASP A 74 -1.89 5.99 1.12
CA ASP A 74 -2.80 6.78 1.97
C ASP A 74 -4.16 7.06 1.30
N ASN A 75 -4.38 6.55 0.09
CA ASN A 75 -5.62 6.75 -0.63
C ASN A 75 -6.65 5.69 -0.25
N SER A 76 -7.91 6.10 -0.15
CA SER A 76 -9.02 5.18 0.02
C SER A 76 -9.14 4.21 -1.17
N GLY A 77 -9.51 2.97 -0.89
CA GLY A 77 -9.68 1.91 -1.88
C GLY A 77 -9.67 0.52 -1.26
N ILE A 78 -9.88 -0.48 -2.10
CA ILE A 78 -9.76 -1.90 -1.76
C ILE A 78 -8.43 -2.38 -2.33
N TYR A 79 -7.45 -2.59 -1.45
CA TYR A 79 -6.13 -3.11 -1.79
C TYR A 79 -6.19 -4.63 -1.72
N ILE A 80 -5.72 -5.30 -2.78
CA ILE A 80 -5.80 -6.76 -2.89
C ILE A 80 -4.43 -7.30 -3.24
N PHE A 81 -3.97 -8.26 -2.45
CA PHE A 81 -2.73 -9.00 -2.65
C PHE A 81 -3.08 -10.47 -2.89
N THR A 82 -2.62 -11.05 -3.99
CA THR A 82 -2.94 -12.44 -4.33
C THR A 82 -1.66 -13.23 -4.59
N ASP A 83 -1.46 -14.30 -3.83
CA ASP A 83 -0.50 -15.32 -4.17
C ASP A 83 -1.10 -16.23 -5.25
N ARG A 84 -0.48 -16.22 -6.42
CA ARG A 84 -0.89 -17.03 -7.57
C ARG A 84 -0.01 -18.27 -7.76
N GLY A 85 0.91 -18.55 -6.82
CA GLY A 85 1.97 -19.52 -7.00
C GLY A 85 2.97 -19.11 -8.10
N GLU A 86 3.05 -17.80 -8.39
CA GLU A 86 3.92 -17.20 -9.40
C GLU A 86 5.18 -16.60 -8.75
N ALA A 87 5.98 -15.85 -9.52
CA ALA A 87 7.26 -15.31 -9.05
C ALA A 87 7.13 -14.18 -8.01
N ARG A 88 5.97 -13.51 -7.93
CA ARG A 88 5.66 -12.47 -6.95
C ARG A 88 4.16 -12.38 -6.71
N ILE A 89 3.78 -11.81 -5.56
CA ILE A 89 2.40 -11.48 -5.21
C ILE A 89 1.83 -10.46 -6.20
N GLU A 90 0.67 -10.77 -6.76
CA GLU A 90 -0.11 -9.86 -7.61
C GLU A 90 -0.78 -8.79 -6.75
N ARG A 91 -0.71 -7.53 -7.19
CA ARG A 91 -1.15 -6.37 -6.40
C ARG A 91 -2.22 -5.60 -7.16
N ALA A 92 -3.38 -5.40 -6.55
CA ALA A 92 -4.48 -4.68 -7.18
C ALA A 92 -5.05 -3.60 -6.25
N VAL A 93 -5.61 -2.56 -6.85
CA VAL A 93 -6.39 -1.53 -6.15
C VAL A 93 -7.71 -1.32 -6.87
N LEU A 94 -8.82 -1.61 -6.20
CA LEU A 94 -10.17 -1.36 -6.70
C LEU A 94 -10.78 -0.14 -6.01
N GLY A 95 -11.42 0.74 -6.78
CA GLY A 95 -12.08 1.96 -6.27
C GLY A 95 -11.14 3.07 -5.79
N GLY A 96 -9.83 2.85 -5.83
CA GLY A 96 -8.82 3.75 -5.28
C GLY A 96 -7.81 4.24 -6.31
N GLN A 97 -6.81 4.96 -5.80
CA GLN A 97 -5.65 5.41 -6.55
C GLN A 97 -4.39 4.95 -5.83
N ALA A 98 -3.44 4.42 -6.57
CA ALA A 98 -2.14 4.03 -6.04
C ALA A 98 -1.08 4.16 -7.11
N ASP A 99 0.18 4.02 -6.71
CA ASP A 99 1.30 4.11 -7.64
C ASP A 99 1.29 2.93 -8.63
N ARG A 100 1.34 3.23 -9.92
CA ARG A 100 1.34 2.22 -11.00
C ARG A 100 2.66 1.47 -11.10
N GLU A 101 3.72 1.93 -10.44
CA GLU A 101 4.97 1.19 -10.30
C GLU A 101 4.87 0.10 -9.22
N LEU A 102 3.93 0.23 -8.28
CA LEU A 102 3.76 -0.69 -7.16
C LEU A 102 2.61 -1.68 -7.36
N TYR A 103 1.57 -1.29 -8.10
CA TYR A 103 0.35 -2.09 -8.29
C TYR A 103 0.14 -2.47 -9.76
N ASP A 104 -0.31 -3.71 -9.98
CA ASP A 104 -0.43 -4.33 -11.29
C ASP A 104 -1.82 -4.11 -11.92
N VAL A 105 -2.88 -4.12 -11.10
CA VAL A 105 -4.28 -4.08 -11.56
C VAL A 105 -5.06 -2.94 -10.89
N PHE A 106 -5.87 -2.24 -11.70
CA PHE A 106 -6.77 -1.19 -11.23
C PHE A 106 -8.17 -1.38 -11.81
N GLY A 107 -9.20 -1.12 -11.01
CA GLY A 107 -10.60 -1.25 -11.45
C GLY A 107 -11.60 -0.57 -10.50
N PRO A 108 -12.89 -0.55 -10.83
CA PRO A 108 -13.94 -0.13 -9.90
C PRO A 108 -14.16 -1.17 -8.78
N GLU A 109 -14.68 -0.75 -7.63
CA GLU A 109 -15.01 -1.68 -6.52
C GLU A 109 -16.04 -2.73 -6.92
N SER A 110 -16.90 -2.42 -7.90
CA SER A 110 -17.89 -3.37 -8.43
C SER A 110 -17.29 -4.63 -9.02
N ASP A 111 -16.01 -4.61 -9.39
CA ASP A 111 -15.34 -5.74 -10.01
C ASP A 111 -14.80 -6.74 -8.99
N LEU A 112 -14.88 -6.44 -7.68
CA LEU A 112 -14.31 -7.27 -6.61
C LEU A 112 -14.73 -8.74 -6.71
N GLY A 113 -16.02 -9.02 -6.86
CA GLY A 113 -16.52 -10.39 -6.94
C GLY A 113 -15.92 -11.17 -8.11
N GLN A 114 -15.84 -10.55 -9.29
CA GLN A 114 -15.23 -11.16 -10.48
C GLN A 114 -13.71 -11.31 -10.30
N PHE A 115 -13.04 -10.30 -9.76
CA PHE A 115 -11.61 -10.32 -9.50
C PHE A 115 -11.23 -11.51 -8.62
N VAL A 116 -11.99 -11.74 -7.53
CA VAL A 116 -11.79 -12.88 -6.63
C VAL A 116 -12.12 -14.19 -7.33
N ALA A 117 -13.23 -14.26 -8.07
CA ALA A 117 -13.63 -15.46 -8.78
C ALA A 117 -12.63 -15.93 -9.84
N ASP A 118 -11.95 -15.01 -10.52
CA ASP A 118 -10.92 -15.33 -11.51
C ASP A 118 -9.65 -15.96 -10.90
N ARG A 119 -9.44 -15.78 -9.59
CA ARG A 119 -8.27 -16.25 -8.85
C ARG A 119 -8.56 -17.46 -7.95
N ASP A 120 -9.83 -17.65 -7.58
CA ASP A 120 -10.33 -18.77 -6.77
C ASP A 120 -9.47 -19.07 -5.52
N PRO A 121 -9.20 -18.07 -4.64
CA PRO A 121 -8.35 -18.27 -3.46
C PRO A 121 -9.00 -19.23 -2.45
N ILE A 122 -8.21 -20.11 -1.84
CA ILE A 122 -8.69 -21.06 -0.82
C ILE A 122 -8.84 -20.38 0.55
N SER A 123 -7.99 -19.39 0.85
CA SER A 123 -7.99 -18.61 2.09
C SER A 123 -7.90 -17.11 1.81
N ILE A 124 -8.84 -16.34 2.36
CA ILE A 124 -8.95 -14.88 2.14
C ILE A 124 -8.84 -14.13 3.47
N ALA A 125 -7.78 -13.36 3.68
CA ALA A 125 -7.68 -12.45 4.80
C ALA A 125 -8.46 -11.15 4.53
N LEU A 126 -9.23 -10.68 5.51
CA LEU A 126 -9.91 -9.38 5.50
C LEU A 126 -9.58 -8.61 6.79
N ASN A 127 -9.40 -7.29 6.69
CA ASN A 127 -8.97 -6.41 7.79
C ASN A 127 -10.03 -6.12 8.87
N TYR A 128 -10.67 -7.17 9.38
CA TYR A 128 -11.51 -7.15 10.56
C TYR A 128 -10.83 -7.86 11.74
N GLY A 129 -11.16 -7.45 12.96
CA GLY A 129 -10.67 -8.07 14.20
C GLY A 129 -11.49 -9.27 14.66
N GLU A 130 -10.84 -10.31 15.20
CA GLU A 130 -11.56 -11.42 15.88
C GLU A 130 -11.88 -11.10 17.35
N GLU A 131 -11.01 -10.33 18.01
CA GLU A 131 -11.12 -9.97 19.42
C GLU A 131 -11.62 -8.54 19.60
N GLU A 132 -12.50 -8.33 20.58
CA GLU A 132 -12.87 -6.96 20.99
C GLU A 132 -11.61 -6.18 21.39
N GLY A 133 -11.33 -5.12 20.62
CA GLY A 133 -10.15 -4.28 20.85
C GLY A 133 -8.89 -4.73 20.11
N SER A 134 -8.97 -5.59 19.08
CA SER A 134 -7.83 -5.74 18.17
C SER A 134 -7.45 -4.36 17.62
N GLY A 135 -6.16 -4.03 17.66
CA GLY A 135 -5.65 -2.75 17.15
C GLY A 135 -5.70 -2.62 15.62
N PHE A 136 -6.23 -3.64 14.93
CA PHE A 136 -6.18 -3.82 13.49
C PHE A 136 -7.56 -4.00 12.85
N ASP A 137 -8.66 -3.94 13.62
CA ASP A 137 -10.02 -3.84 13.10
C ASP A 137 -10.26 -2.44 12.53
N THR A 138 -9.88 -2.25 11.26
CA THR A 138 -9.93 -0.92 10.60
C THR A 138 -11.08 -0.81 9.61
N ILE A 139 -11.69 -1.94 9.21
CA ILE A 139 -12.85 -1.96 8.32
C ILE A 139 -14.14 -1.59 9.05
N SER A 140 -14.99 -0.76 8.42
CA SER A 140 -16.32 -0.47 8.97
C SER A 140 -17.25 -1.68 8.87
N THR A 141 -18.28 -1.74 9.72
CA THR A 141 -19.29 -2.82 9.65
C THR A 141 -20.02 -2.80 8.29
N GLU A 142 -20.28 -1.60 7.76
CA GLU A 142 -20.91 -1.39 6.46
C GLU A 142 -20.02 -1.88 5.31
N ASP A 143 -18.73 -1.52 5.29
CA ASP A 143 -17.79 -1.98 4.27
C ASP A 143 -17.61 -3.50 4.36
N ARG A 144 -17.43 -4.06 5.57
CA ARG A 144 -17.34 -5.51 5.76
C ARG A 144 -18.55 -6.22 5.17
N THR A 145 -19.76 -5.71 5.44
CA THR A 145 -20.99 -6.27 4.89
C THR A 145 -21.00 -6.21 3.35
N GLN A 146 -20.54 -5.11 2.76
CA GLN A 146 -20.47 -4.94 1.31
C GLN A 146 -19.44 -5.86 0.66
N ILE A 147 -18.25 -5.98 1.24
CA ILE A 147 -17.20 -6.90 0.78
C ILE A 147 -17.74 -8.33 0.81
N LEU A 148 -18.24 -8.79 1.97
CA LEU A 148 -18.77 -10.15 2.09
C LEU A 148 -19.96 -10.41 1.16
N ALA A 149 -20.77 -9.40 0.84
CA ALA A 149 -21.84 -9.51 -0.17
C ALA A 149 -21.27 -9.67 -1.59
N ALA A 150 -20.26 -8.88 -1.96
CA ALA A 150 -19.62 -8.93 -3.27
C ALA A 150 -18.87 -10.25 -3.52
N LEU A 151 -18.29 -10.85 -2.48
CA LEU A 151 -17.63 -12.16 -2.55
C LEU A 151 -18.60 -13.31 -2.87
N GLY A 152 -19.89 -13.16 -2.54
CA GLY A 152 -20.84 -14.27 -2.61
C GLY A 152 -20.58 -15.37 -1.57
N ASP A 153 -21.48 -16.34 -1.48
CA ASP A 153 -21.46 -17.32 -0.39
C ASP A 153 -20.21 -18.23 -0.44
N GLU A 154 -19.75 -18.60 -1.63
CA GLU A 154 -18.59 -19.49 -1.80
C GLU A 154 -17.29 -18.90 -1.22
N TYR A 155 -16.96 -17.66 -1.56
CA TYR A 155 -15.71 -17.03 -1.11
C TYR A 155 -15.85 -16.41 0.27
N ARG A 156 -17.06 -15.99 0.67
CA ARG A 156 -17.32 -15.51 2.03
C ARG A 156 -16.96 -16.55 3.08
N ASP A 157 -17.25 -17.83 2.83
CA ASP A 157 -16.94 -18.93 3.77
C ASP A 157 -15.43 -19.20 3.90
N ARG A 158 -14.61 -18.63 3.00
CA ARG A 158 -13.14 -18.70 3.02
C ARG A 158 -12.48 -17.49 3.70
N VAL A 159 -13.27 -16.53 4.17
CA VAL A 159 -12.76 -15.30 4.80
C VAL A 159 -12.34 -15.54 6.25
N VAL A 160 -11.12 -15.12 6.58
CA VAL A 160 -10.52 -15.13 7.92
C VAL A 160 -10.02 -13.72 8.29
N SER A 161 -9.73 -13.49 9.57
CA SER A 161 -9.19 -12.20 10.01
C SER A 161 -7.75 -12.01 9.54
N ALA A 162 -7.43 -10.77 9.16
CA ALA A 162 -6.07 -10.35 8.82
C ALA A 162 -5.24 -9.92 10.04
N ASP A 163 -5.74 -10.00 11.29
CA ASP A 163 -5.04 -9.44 12.47
C ASP A 163 -3.58 -9.91 12.59
N ARG A 164 -3.33 -11.22 12.41
CA ARG A 164 -1.97 -11.79 12.47
C ARG A 164 -1.12 -11.36 11.29
N LEU A 165 -1.70 -11.39 10.08
CA LEU A 165 -1.05 -10.98 8.85
C LEU A 165 -0.61 -9.50 8.91
N ILE A 166 -1.46 -8.63 9.45
CA ILE A 166 -1.19 -7.20 9.66
C ILE A 166 -0.07 -7.02 10.69
N ALA A 167 -0.11 -7.76 11.81
CA ALA A 167 0.94 -7.70 12.82
C ALA A 167 2.31 -8.09 12.24
N ASP A 168 2.36 -9.17 11.46
CA ASP A 168 3.60 -9.69 10.89
C ASP A 168 4.21 -8.73 9.86
N ILE A 169 3.40 -8.17 8.94
CA ILE A 169 3.93 -7.20 7.95
C ILE A 169 4.41 -5.89 8.59
N LEU A 170 3.79 -5.49 9.71
CA LEU A 170 4.18 -4.31 10.47
C LEU A 170 5.42 -4.56 11.34
N ALA A 171 5.66 -5.80 11.76
CA ALA A 171 6.82 -6.16 12.57
C ALA A 171 8.11 -6.18 11.75
N ASP A 172 8.03 -6.61 10.49
CA ASP A 172 9.20 -6.75 9.63
C ASP A 172 9.59 -5.46 8.90
N ARG A 173 10.90 -5.32 8.66
CA ARG A 173 11.52 -4.12 8.08
C ARG A 173 12.47 -4.52 6.96
N VAL A 174 12.43 -3.76 5.86
CA VAL A 174 13.40 -3.87 4.77
C VAL A 174 14.62 -2.97 5.03
N MET A 175 15.72 -3.22 4.31
CA MET A 175 16.96 -2.47 4.53
C MET A 175 16.80 -0.97 4.26
N SER A 176 16.03 -0.58 3.26
CA SER A 176 15.72 0.82 2.97
C SER A 176 14.95 1.49 4.12
N GLU A 177 14.07 0.76 4.79
CA GLU A 177 13.31 1.23 5.94
C GLU A 177 14.20 1.39 7.18
N VAL A 178 15.09 0.41 7.43
CA VAL A 178 16.09 0.51 8.50
C VAL A 178 16.99 1.74 8.32
N ALA A 179 17.40 2.02 7.07
CA ALA A 179 18.23 3.17 6.73
C ALA A 179 17.52 4.53 6.89
N LEU A 180 16.18 4.55 6.87
CA LEU A 180 15.40 5.77 7.10
C LEU A 180 15.30 6.12 8.59
N TYR A 181 15.25 5.10 9.47
CA TYR A 181 15.03 5.29 10.91
C TYR A 181 16.31 5.23 11.77
N CYS A 182 17.46 4.86 11.20
CA CYS A 182 18.76 4.78 11.89
C CYS A 182 19.71 5.91 11.47
#